data_AF-A0A846KQ44-F1
#
_entry.id   AF-A0A846KQ44-F1
#
_cell.length_a   1.000
_cell.length_b   1.000
_cell.length_c   1.000
_cell.angle_alpha   90.00
_cell.angle_beta   90.00
_cell.angle_gamma   90.00
#
_symmetry.space_group_name_H-M   'P 1'
#
loop_
_entity.id
_entity.type
_entity.pdbx_description
1 polymer ?
#
loop_
_entity_poly.entity_id
_entity_poly.type
_entity_poly.pdbx_seq_one_letter_code
_entity_poly.pdbx_strand_id
1 'polypeptide(L)'
;MKFLKIPLKIISLLVLVAVFSKAWVFYSSSFRLDKIEPKELFLNRFEINVLENKDLGEILNQKYRFLSKGRQSFVFVSDDNRYVLKLFRFHRYRQSIFCNLISSFEIAKKYTTKIQDEKDDLYYESMNSYKLAYEKLKDETATIYVHLNKTNDLNRKFKIEDKFKNTHLVDLNEVGFVLQKKAFPFKKALLNAKKDKKTIETLLSSFFDNLQSIYSKNLLNKDRHVIQNLGVIDDRVVEIDIGRFIIKNDFNEEKLKEEATHYTTYLKKWLLKNSKDSIEFLDAKLLELTQNKNIKLNEENNAS
;
A
#
# COMPACT_ATOMS: atom_id res chain seq x y z
N MET A 1 7.27 48.51 -24.74
CA MET A 1 7.66 47.18 -24.23
C MET A 1 8.23 46.35 -25.39
N LYS A 2 9.54 46.03 -25.37
CA LYS A 2 10.16 45.15 -26.38
C LYS A 2 9.89 43.70 -25.99
N PHE A 3 9.04 42.99 -26.74
CA PHE A 3 8.87 41.56 -26.55
C PHE A 3 10.15 40.83 -26.97
N LEU A 4 10.71 40.03 -26.06
CA LEU A 4 11.87 39.18 -26.29
C LEU A 4 11.51 38.17 -27.39
N LYS A 5 12.06 38.31 -28.59
CA LYS A 5 11.85 37.34 -29.68
C LYS A 5 12.63 36.07 -29.35
N ILE A 6 11.95 35.08 -28.75
CA ILE A 6 12.53 33.75 -28.57
C ILE A 6 12.69 33.11 -29.96
N PRO A 7 13.90 32.70 -30.38
CA PRO A 7 14.10 32.09 -31.69
C PRO A 7 13.36 30.75 -31.77
N LEU A 8 12.77 30.47 -32.93
CA LEU A 8 11.97 29.26 -33.19
C LEU A 8 12.71 27.95 -32.82
N LYS A 9 14.04 27.92 -32.97
CA LYS A 9 14.90 26.79 -32.58
C LYS A 9 14.86 26.49 -31.07
N ILE A 10 14.80 27.52 -30.23
CA ILE A 10 14.68 27.35 -28.77
C ILE A 10 13.30 26.80 -28.41
N ILE A 11 12.24 27.29 -29.07
CA ILE A 11 10.89 26.76 -28.89
C ILE A 11 10.83 25.28 -29.28
N SER A 12 11.39 24.90 -30.44
CA SER A 12 11.45 23.50 -30.89
C SER A 12 12.23 22.60 -29.94
N LEU A 13 13.36 23.08 -29.41
CA LEU A 13 14.14 22.33 -28.42
C LEU A 13 13.35 22.12 -27.11
N LEU A 14 12.68 23.15 -26.60
CA LEU A 14 11.85 23.05 -25.39
C LEU A 14 10.68 22.07 -25.59
N VAL A 15 10.03 22.10 -26.76
CA VAL A 15 8.98 21.14 -27.11
C VAL A 15 9.55 19.72 -27.16
N LEU A 16 10.71 19.51 -27.77
CA LEU A 16 11.35 18.20 -27.85
C LEU A 16 11.70 17.66 -26.47
N VAL A 17 12.31 18.48 -25.60
CA VAL A 17 12.60 18.12 -24.20
C VAL A 17 11.31 17.77 -23.45
N ALA A 18 10.22 18.54 -23.65
CA ALA A 18 8.94 18.25 -23.02
C ALA A 18 8.34 16.93 -23.51
N VAL A 19 8.42 16.63 -24.81
CA VAL A 19 7.95 15.38 -25.41
C VAL A 19 8.75 14.19 -24.89
N PHE A 20 10.09 14.26 -24.93
CA PHE A 20 10.96 13.20 -24.38
C PHE A 20 10.74 13.00 -22.88
N SER A 21 10.57 14.07 -22.11
CA SER A 21 10.28 13.98 -20.68
C SER A 21 8.95 13.28 -20.42
N LYS A 22 7.89 13.63 -21.16
CA LYS A 22 6.59 12.95 -21.06
C LYS A 22 6.68 11.49 -21.49
N ALA A 23 7.37 11.18 -22.58
CA ALA A 23 7.60 9.82 -23.05
C ALA A 23 8.36 8.98 -22.01
N TRP A 24 9.39 9.56 -21.39
CA TRP A 24 10.16 8.92 -20.32
C TRP A 24 9.32 8.64 -19.07
N VAL A 25 8.50 9.60 -18.64
CA VAL A 25 7.56 9.40 -17.53
C VAL A 25 6.56 8.29 -17.86
N PHE A 26 6.02 8.29 -19.08
CA PHE A 26 5.09 7.28 -19.55
C PHE A 26 5.74 5.88 -19.58
N TYR A 27 6.93 5.75 -20.14
CA TYR A 27 7.69 4.50 -20.17
C TYR A 27 8.07 4.00 -18.76
N SER A 28 8.61 4.88 -17.92
CA SER A 28 9.03 4.54 -16.56
C SER A 28 7.86 4.21 -15.62
N SER A 29 6.63 4.62 -15.99
CA SER A 29 5.40 4.27 -15.30
C SER A 29 4.91 2.84 -15.57
N SER A 30 5.44 2.16 -16.60
CA SER A 30 5.04 0.80 -16.93
C SER A 30 5.72 -0.26 -16.05
N PHE A 31 5.13 -1.45 -16.07
CA PHE A 31 5.66 -2.66 -15.46
C PHE A 31 6.97 -3.09 -16.15
N ARG A 32 7.91 -3.63 -15.36
CA ARG A 32 9.14 -4.24 -15.86
C ARG A 32 9.56 -5.40 -14.96
N LEU A 33 10.05 -6.49 -15.55
CA LEU A 33 10.48 -7.69 -14.83
C LEU A 33 11.68 -7.44 -13.91
N ASP A 34 12.68 -6.68 -14.37
CA ASP A 34 13.87 -6.34 -13.56
C ASP A 34 13.54 -5.57 -12.28
N LYS A 35 12.35 -4.96 -12.20
CA LYS A 35 11.92 -4.16 -11.06
C LYS A 35 11.32 -4.98 -9.93
N ILE A 36 10.96 -6.24 -10.18
CA ILE A 36 10.27 -7.14 -9.24
C ILE A 36 11.14 -8.31 -8.75
N GLU A 37 12.40 -8.34 -9.16
CA GLU A 37 13.34 -9.35 -8.71
C GLU A 37 13.77 -9.07 -7.25
N PRO A 38 13.59 -10.01 -6.31
CA PRO A 38 13.93 -9.81 -4.90
C PRO A 38 15.43 -9.59 -4.69
N LYS A 39 15.79 -8.90 -3.61
CA LYS A 39 17.22 -8.63 -3.26
C LYS A 39 17.93 -9.90 -2.80
N GLU A 40 17.23 -10.76 -2.08
CA GLU A 40 17.76 -11.97 -1.44
C GLU A 40 16.88 -13.17 -1.76
N LEU A 41 17.46 -14.38 -1.71
CA LEU A 41 16.76 -15.61 -2.10
C LEU A 41 15.77 -16.07 -1.02
N PHE A 42 16.13 -15.99 0.26
CA PHE A 42 15.30 -16.48 1.36
C PHE A 42 15.68 -15.81 2.68
N LEU A 43 14.68 -15.34 3.43
CA LEU A 43 14.85 -14.81 4.79
C LEU A 43 13.86 -15.48 5.74
N ASN A 44 14.35 -16.31 6.68
CA ASN A 44 13.52 -17.07 7.64
C ASN A 44 12.52 -16.18 8.39
N ARG A 45 12.89 -14.93 8.71
CA ARG A 45 12.00 -14.00 9.43
C ARG A 45 10.72 -13.64 8.67
N PHE A 46 10.73 -13.80 7.34
CA PHE A 46 9.59 -13.57 6.46
C PHE A 46 8.90 -14.86 6.04
N GLU A 47 9.24 -15.98 6.65
CA GLU A 47 8.44 -17.19 6.55
C GLU A 47 7.04 -16.90 7.07
N ILE A 48 6.05 -17.35 6.31
CA ILE A 48 4.63 -17.15 6.56
C ILE A 48 4.01 -18.54 6.67
N ASN A 49 3.27 -18.77 7.74
CA ASN A 49 2.45 -19.97 7.86
C ASN A 49 1.30 -19.88 6.85
N VAL A 50 1.44 -20.59 5.73
CA VAL A 50 0.40 -20.65 4.72
C VAL A 50 -0.78 -21.45 5.27
N LEU A 51 -1.87 -20.76 5.62
CA LEU A 51 -3.15 -21.43 5.83
C LEU A 51 -3.65 -21.91 4.47
N GLU A 52 -3.94 -23.21 4.36
CA GLU A 52 -4.51 -23.79 3.15
C GLU A 52 -5.77 -23.02 2.74
N ASN A 53 -5.75 -22.48 1.53
CA ASN A 53 -6.92 -21.86 0.93
C ASN A 53 -7.26 -22.66 -0.34
N LYS A 54 -8.36 -23.41 -0.26
CA LYS A 54 -8.84 -24.31 -1.32
C LYS A 54 -9.03 -23.59 -2.66
N ASP A 55 -9.33 -22.29 -2.63
CA ASP A 55 -9.62 -21.49 -3.83
C ASP A 55 -8.38 -20.76 -4.37
N LEU A 56 -7.26 -20.76 -3.63
CA LEU A 56 -6.04 -20.06 -4.05
C LEU A 56 -5.56 -20.57 -5.42
N GLY A 57 -5.73 -21.87 -5.66
CA GLY A 57 -5.36 -22.47 -6.92
C GLY A 57 -6.06 -21.85 -8.12
N GLU A 58 -7.34 -21.56 -8.00
CA GLU A 58 -8.15 -20.96 -9.06
C GLU A 58 -7.83 -19.47 -9.23
N ILE A 59 -7.68 -18.74 -8.13
CA ILE A 59 -7.38 -17.30 -8.16
C ILE A 59 -6.03 -17.06 -8.86
N LEU A 60 -5.02 -17.86 -8.51
CA LEU A 60 -3.69 -17.79 -9.10
C LEU A 60 -3.66 -18.19 -10.60
N ASN A 61 -4.62 -18.98 -11.09
CA ASN A 61 -4.59 -19.40 -12.50
C ASN A 61 -5.19 -18.37 -13.47
N GLN A 62 -5.71 -17.25 -12.96
CA GLN A 62 -6.31 -16.22 -13.80
C GLN A 62 -5.28 -15.38 -14.55
N LYS A 63 -5.71 -14.76 -15.66
CA LYS A 63 -4.97 -13.66 -16.28
C LYS A 63 -5.13 -12.40 -15.43
N TYR A 64 -4.06 -11.61 -15.33
CA TYR A 64 -4.06 -10.34 -14.61
C TYR A 64 -3.72 -9.17 -15.55
N ARG A 65 -4.43 -8.05 -15.41
CA ARG A 65 -4.23 -6.84 -16.23
C ARG A 65 -3.73 -5.70 -15.38
N PHE A 66 -2.77 -4.93 -15.89
CA PHE A 66 -2.20 -3.79 -15.18
C PHE A 66 -3.30 -2.80 -14.78
N LEU A 67 -3.38 -2.52 -13.48
CA LEU A 67 -4.34 -1.59 -12.89
C LEU A 67 -3.65 -0.27 -12.53
N SER A 68 -2.55 -0.33 -11.79
CA SER A 68 -1.85 0.86 -11.33
C SER A 68 -0.42 0.56 -10.88
N LYS A 69 0.31 1.61 -10.52
CA LYS A 69 1.65 1.54 -9.96
C LYS A 69 1.69 2.33 -8.65
N GLY A 70 1.93 1.62 -7.55
CA GLY A 70 2.18 2.21 -6.24
C GLY A 70 3.66 2.46 -5.98
N ARG A 71 3.99 2.99 -4.80
CA ARG A 71 5.39 3.20 -4.39
C ARG A 71 6.14 1.88 -4.21
N GLN A 72 5.50 0.91 -3.56
CA GLN A 72 6.09 -0.38 -3.20
C GLN A 72 5.75 -1.51 -4.17
N SER A 73 4.70 -1.39 -4.98
CA SER A 73 4.22 -2.50 -5.82
C SER A 73 3.68 -2.05 -7.17
N PHE A 74 3.66 -2.97 -8.14
CA PHE A 74 2.83 -2.90 -9.33
C PHE A 74 1.53 -3.64 -9.07
N VAL A 75 0.41 -3.03 -9.44
CA VAL A 75 -0.93 -3.52 -9.10
C VAL A 75 -1.62 -4.02 -10.37
N PHE A 76 -2.14 -5.23 -10.31
CA PHE A 76 -2.87 -5.87 -11.39
C PHE A 76 -4.22 -6.34 -10.88
N VAL A 77 -5.22 -6.34 -11.75
CA VAL A 77 -6.56 -6.84 -11.47
C VAL A 77 -6.78 -8.16 -12.20
N SER A 78 -7.41 -9.12 -11.53
CA SER A 78 -7.81 -10.39 -12.15
C SER A 78 -8.81 -10.17 -13.28
N ASP A 79 -8.94 -11.16 -14.16
CA ASP A 79 -9.84 -11.05 -15.31
C ASP A 79 -11.32 -10.98 -14.90
N ASP A 80 -11.69 -11.73 -13.85
CA ASP A 80 -13.01 -11.68 -13.22
C ASP A 80 -13.28 -10.38 -12.41
N ASN A 81 -12.28 -9.50 -12.32
CA ASN A 81 -12.35 -8.21 -11.64
C ASN A 81 -12.61 -8.30 -10.12
N ARG A 82 -12.43 -9.47 -9.50
CA ARG A 82 -12.67 -9.71 -8.06
C ARG A 82 -11.41 -9.63 -7.20
N TYR A 83 -10.23 -9.76 -7.80
CA TYR A 83 -8.97 -9.83 -7.06
C TYR A 83 -7.95 -8.82 -7.56
N VAL A 84 -7.04 -8.46 -6.66
CA VAL A 84 -5.90 -7.60 -6.94
C VAL A 84 -4.62 -8.35 -6.57
N LEU A 85 -3.74 -8.46 -7.55
CA LEU A 85 -2.37 -8.91 -7.37
C LEU A 85 -1.45 -7.71 -7.27
N LYS A 86 -0.56 -7.70 -6.28
CA LYS A 86 0.50 -6.70 -6.16
C LYS A 86 1.87 -7.36 -6.18
N LEU A 87 2.65 -7.08 -7.22
CA LEU A 87 4.04 -7.52 -7.33
C LEU A 87 4.97 -6.48 -6.70
N PHE A 88 5.84 -6.88 -5.78
CA PHE A 88 6.70 -5.92 -5.08
C PHE A 88 7.79 -5.34 -5.99
N ARG A 89 8.11 -4.06 -5.77
CA ARG A 89 9.06 -3.27 -6.55
C ARG A 89 10.42 -3.27 -5.86
N PHE A 90 11.10 -4.41 -5.81
CA PHE A 90 12.34 -4.56 -5.03
C PHE A 90 13.49 -3.64 -5.46
N HIS A 91 13.53 -3.18 -6.72
CA HIS A 91 14.50 -2.15 -7.15
C HIS A 91 14.45 -0.86 -6.31
N ARG A 92 13.35 -0.60 -5.58
CA ARG A 92 13.23 0.54 -4.66
C ARG A 92 14.11 0.40 -3.42
N TYR A 93 14.43 -0.84 -3.04
CA TYR A 93 15.27 -1.18 -1.89
C TYR A 93 16.73 -1.44 -2.29
N ARG A 94 17.05 -1.45 -3.59
CA ARG A 94 18.42 -1.58 -4.09
C ARG A 94 19.07 -0.21 -4.27
N GLN A 95 20.35 -0.09 -3.97
CA GLN A 95 21.14 1.10 -4.30
C GLN A 95 21.20 1.34 -5.82
N SER A 96 21.31 2.61 -6.23
CA SER A 96 21.47 2.92 -7.65
C SER A 96 22.89 2.56 -8.11
N ILE A 97 23.04 2.20 -9.38
CA ILE A 97 24.34 1.87 -9.98
C ILE A 97 25.33 3.03 -9.80
N PHE A 98 24.87 4.28 -9.90
CA PHE A 98 25.72 5.45 -9.70
C PHE A 98 26.27 5.53 -8.27
N CYS A 99 25.45 5.25 -7.27
CA CYS A 99 25.91 5.19 -5.88
C CYS A 99 26.97 4.09 -5.68
N ASN A 100 26.79 2.93 -6.32
CA ASN A 100 27.80 1.86 -6.28
C ASN A 100 29.10 2.26 -7.00
N LEU A 101 29.02 3.10 -8.03
CA LEU A 101 30.20 3.56 -8.77
C LEU A 101 31.04 4.54 -7.93
N ILE A 102 30.38 5.46 -7.22
CA ILE A 102 31.08 6.48 -6.42
C ILE A 102 31.50 5.96 -5.04
N SER A 103 31.01 4.79 -4.58
CA SER A 103 31.33 4.25 -3.26
C SER A 103 32.80 3.88 -3.07
N SER A 104 33.59 3.84 -4.15
CA SER A 104 35.05 3.68 -4.09
C SER A 104 35.78 4.86 -3.44
N PHE A 105 35.16 6.05 -3.40
CA PHE A 105 35.71 7.21 -2.69
C PHE A 105 35.28 7.21 -1.22
N GLU A 106 36.20 7.40 -0.27
CA GLU A 106 35.94 7.25 1.17
C GLU A 106 34.82 8.18 1.69
N ILE A 107 34.79 9.44 1.24
CA ILE A 107 33.75 10.41 1.59
C ILE A 107 32.38 9.95 1.07
N ALA A 108 32.33 9.43 -0.16
CA ALA A 108 31.12 8.92 -0.78
C ALA A 108 30.68 7.59 -0.15
N LYS A 109 31.62 6.76 0.30
CA LYS A 109 31.36 5.45 0.93
C LYS A 109 30.45 5.59 2.15
N LYS A 110 30.75 6.53 3.05
CA LYS A 110 29.91 6.78 4.23
C LYS A 110 28.47 7.17 3.85
N TYR A 111 28.32 8.00 2.83
CA TYR A 111 27.01 8.42 2.33
C TYR A 111 26.26 7.27 1.65
N THR A 112 26.95 6.48 0.83
CA THR A 112 26.35 5.34 0.12
C THR A 112 25.94 4.22 1.07
N THR A 113 26.72 3.95 2.13
CA THR A 113 26.35 2.99 3.17
C THR A 113 25.08 3.44 3.89
N LYS A 114 25.01 4.70 4.34
CA LYS A 114 23.80 5.23 5.00
C LYS A 114 22.55 5.09 4.13
N ILE A 115 22.64 5.37 2.83
CA ILE A 115 21.52 5.18 1.90
C ILE A 115 21.09 3.72 1.82
N GLN A 116 22.04 2.79 1.83
CA GLN A 116 21.76 1.37 1.78
C GLN A 116 21.07 0.90 3.07
N ASP A 117 21.54 1.37 4.23
CA ASP A 117 20.93 1.08 5.53
C ASP A 117 19.46 1.57 5.58
N GLU A 118 19.20 2.82 5.18
CA GLU A 118 17.83 3.38 5.11
C GLU A 118 16.91 2.56 4.17
N LYS A 119 17.46 2.03 3.07
CA LYS A 119 16.70 1.20 2.14
C LYS A 119 16.41 -0.18 2.69
N ASP A 120 17.35 -0.75 3.44
CA ASP A 120 17.18 -2.03 4.10
C ASP A 120 16.15 -1.91 5.23
N ASP A 121 16.19 -0.85 6.04
CA ASP A 121 15.15 -0.57 7.04
C ASP A 121 13.77 -0.45 6.39
N LEU A 122 13.65 0.28 5.28
CA LEU A 122 12.40 0.39 4.53
C LEU A 122 11.93 -0.95 3.95
N TYR A 123 12.87 -1.80 3.52
CA TYR A 123 12.57 -3.15 3.05
C TYR A 123 12.01 -4.00 4.19
N TYR A 124 12.70 -4.05 5.34
CA TYR A 124 12.27 -4.81 6.51
C TYR A 124 10.93 -4.33 7.04
N GLU A 125 10.72 -3.01 7.17
CA GLU A 125 9.43 -2.46 7.60
C GLU A 125 8.30 -2.87 6.63
N SER A 126 8.54 -2.76 5.32
CA SER A 126 7.53 -3.11 4.31
C SER A 126 7.18 -4.60 4.37
N MET A 127 8.17 -5.49 4.33
CA MET A 127 7.94 -6.94 4.34
C MET A 127 7.25 -7.40 5.63
N ASN A 128 7.67 -6.86 6.77
CA ASN A 128 7.02 -7.13 8.05
C ASN A 128 5.56 -6.66 8.06
N SER A 129 5.27 -5.50 7.47
CA SER A 129 3.91 -5.00 7.32
C SER A 129 3.03 -5.94 6.49
N TYR A 130 3.51 -6.45 5.36
CA TYR A 130 2.78 -7.44 4.56
C TYR A 130 2.54 -8.74 5.34
N LYS A 131 3.54 -9.20 6.11
CA LYS A 131 3.39 -10.35 7.00
C LYS A 131 2.31 -10.12 8.05
N LEU A 132 2.33 -8.99 8.75
CA LEU A 132 1.28 -8.62 9.74
C LEU A 132 -0.10 -8.52 9.11
N ALA A 133 -0.19 -7.96 7.90
CA ALA A 133 -1.45 -7.87 7.17
C ALA A 133 -2.06 -9.27 6.93
N TYR A 134 -1.22 -10.24 6.59
CA TYR A 134 -1.66 -11.61 6.38
C TYR A 134 -1.87 -12.40 7.67
N GLU A 135 -1.02 -12.27 8.68
CA GLU A 135 -1.13 -13.12 9.88
C GLU A 135 -2.19 -12.60 10.86
N LYS A 136 -2.39 -11.27 10.92
CA LYS A 136 -3.22 -10.64 11.96
C LYS A 136 -4.39 -9.84 11.40
N LEU A 137 -4.31 -9.34 10.16
CA LEU A 137 -5.26 -8.37 9.62
C LEU A 137 -5.96 -8.82 8.32
N LYS A 138 -6.16 -10.12 8.11
CA LYS A 138 -6.73 -10.64 6.84
C LYS A 138 -8.08 -10.00 6.52
N ASP A 139 -8.94 -9.86 7.52
CA ASP A 139 -10.28 -9.30 7.35
C ASP A 139 -10.25 -7.79 7.13
N GLU A 140 -9.41 -7.08 7.88
CA GLU A 140 -9.29 -5.61 7.82
C GLU A 140 -8.61 -5.13 6.54
N THR A 141 -7.82 -6.00 5.91
CA THR A 141 -7.07 -5.69 4.70
C THR A 141 -7.58 -6.44 3.47
N ALA A 142 -8.56 -7.31 3.65
CA ALA A 142 -9.02 -8.28 2.65
C ALA A 142 -7.87 -9.08 1.99
N THR A 143 -6.81 -9.37 2.76
CA THR A 143 -5.63 -10.08 2.28
C THR A 143 -5.91 -11.58 2.23
N ILE A 144 -5.70 -12.16 1.05
CA ILE A 144 -5.95 -13.57 0.76
C ILE A 144 -4.67 -14.39 0.93
N TYR A 145 -3.56 -13.87 0.41
CA TYR A 145 -2.29 -14.57 0.40
C TYR A 145 -1.11 -13.59 0.28
N VAL A 146 0.00 -13.89 0.94
CA VAL A 146 1.25 -13.13 0.86
C VAL A 146 2.40 -14.09 0.61
N HIS A 147 3.26 -13.73 -0.33
CA HIS A 147 4.48 -14.42 -0.67
C HIS A 147 5.65 -13.44 -0.59
N LEU A 148 6.56 -13.63 0.37
CA LEU A 148 7.67 -12.70 0.59
C LEU A 148 9.02 -13.24 0.15
N ASN A 149 9.19 -14.56 0.21
CA ASN A 149 10.44 -15.27 -0.06
C ASN A 149 10.33 -16.06 -1.36
N LYS A 150 11.46 -16.36 -1.99
CA LYS A 150 11.47 -17.35 -3.08
C LYS A 150 11.17 -18.74 -2.54
N THR A 151 10.56 -19.56 -3.38
CA THR A 151 10.17 -20.94 -3.05
C THR A 151 10.32 -21.84 -4.27
N ASN A 152 10.09 -23.15 -4.11
CA ASN A 152 10.11 -24.12 -5.20
C ASN A 152 8.80 -24.92 -5.31
N ASP A 153 7.81 -24.63 -4.47
CA ASP A 153 6.63 -25.45 -4.26
C ASP A 153 5.36 -24.85 -4.88
N LEU A 154 5.31 -23.53 -5.15
CA LEU A 154 4.16 -22.93 -5.83
C LEU A 154 3.99 -23.47 -7.26
N ASN A 155 5.11 -23.67 -7.97
CA ASN A 155 5.18 -24.24 -9.32
C ASN A 155 4.17 -23.62 -10.30
N ARG A 156 4.03 -22.28 -10.24
CA ARG A 156 3.02 -21.52 -10.98
C ARG A 156 3.62 -20.30 -11.66
N LYS A 157 3.11 -20.02 -12.86
CA LYS A 157 3.45 -18.81 -13.63
C LYS A 157 2.20 -17.98 -13.90
N PHE A 158 2.28 -16.69 -13.64
CA PHE A 158 1.21 -15.75 -13.98
C PHE A 158 1.35 -15.20 -15.38
N LYS A 159 0.23 -15.16 -16.08
CA LYS A 159 0.07 -14.36 -17.29
C LYS A 159 -0.40 -12.97 -16.91
N ILE A 160 0.52 -12.02 -16.92
CA ILE A 160 0.20 -10.61 -16.66
C ILE A 160 0.26 -9.78 -17.95
N GLU A 161 -0.65 -8.83 -18.08
CA GLU A 161 -0.70 -7.88 -19.19
C GLU A 161 -0.31 -6.50 -18.66
N ASP A 162 0.72 -5.89 -19.25
CA ASP A 162 1.17 -4.55 -18.86
C ASP A 162 0.28 -3.43 -19.47
N LYS A 163 0.64 -2.17 -19.19
CA LYS A 163 -0.09 -1.00 -19.70
C LYS A 163 -0.07 -0.89 -21.24
N PHE A 164 0.90 -1.52 -21.90
CA PHE A 164 1.06 -1.54 -23.36
C PHE A 164 0.48 -2.80 -24.01
N LYS A 165 -0.29 -3.59 -23.25
CA LYS A 165 -0.87 -4.87 -23.71
C LYS A 165 0.16 -5.96 -24.00
N ASN A 166 1.42 -5.77 -23.61
CA ASN A 166 2.40 -6.85 -23.68
C ASN A 166 2.08 -7.87 -22.59
N THR A 167 2.15 -9.13 -22.96
CA THR A 167 1.98 -10.24 -22.03
C THR A 167 3.33 -10.69 -21.50
N HIS A 168 3.42 -10.85 -20.18
CA HIS A 168 4.59 -11.38 -19.49
C HIS A 168 4.19 -12.65 -18.74
N LEU A 169 5.11 -13.60 -18.67
CA LEU A 169 5.00 -14.77 -17.79
C LEU A 169 5.91 -14.53 -16.58
N VAL A 170 5.32 -14.47 -15.39
CA VAL A 170 6.06 -14.25 -14.14
C VAL A 170 6.02 -15.53 -13.32
N ASP A 171 7.19 -16.07 -12.96
CA ASP A 171 7.30 -17.21 -12.07
C ASP A 171 7.07 -16.79 -10.62
N LEU A 172 6.07 -17.38 -9.97
CA LEU A 172 5.71 -17.03 -8.60
C LEU A 172 6.71 -17.52 -7.56
N ASN A 173 7.46 -18.58 -7.89
CA ASN A 173 8.56 -19.05 -7.06
C ASN A 173 9.66 -17.99 -6.90
N GLU A 174 9.76 -17.04 -7.83
CA GLU A 174 10.91 -16.13 -7.94
C GLU A 174 10.64 -14.70 -7.44
N VAL A 175 9.38 -14.34 -7.14
CA VAL A 175 8.99 -12.95 -6.88
C VAL A 175 8.10 -12.81 -5.66
N GLY A 176 8.30 -11.75 -4.89
CA GLY A 176 7.39 -11.41 -3.79
C GLY A 176 6.10 -10.73 -4.28
N PHE A 177 4.97 -11.16 -3.73
CA PHE A 177 3.66 -10.63 -4.07
C PHE A 177 2.64 -10.72 -2.92
N VAL A 178 1.56 -9.95 -3.05
CA VAL A 178 0.36 -10.08 -2.21
C VAL A 178 -0.88 -10.14 -3.08
N LEU A 179 -1.83 -10.98 -2.67
CA LEU A 179 -3.14 -11.15 -3.26
C LEU A 179 -4.19 -10.62 -2.28
N GLN A 180 -5.05 -9.72 -2.75
CA GLN A 180 -6.16 -9.15 -1.97
C GLN A 180 -7.46 -9.26 -2.76
N LYS A 181 -8.60 -9.25 -2.06
CA LYS A 181 -9.88 -8.97 -2.73
C LYS A 181 -9.85 -7.55 -3.29
N LYS A 182 -10.48 -7.35 -4.44
CA LYS A 182 -10.58 -6.03 -5.06
C LYS A 182 -11.64 -5.21 -4.33
N ALA A 183 -11.24 -4.08 -3.75
CA ALA A 183 -12.15 -3.14 -3.13
C ALA A 183 -12.56 -2.00 -4.09
N PHE A 184 -13.76 -1.47 -3.88
CA PHE A 184 -14.19 -0.22 -4.48
C PHE A 184 -13.51 0.96 -3.75
N PRO A 185 -12.83 1.90 -4.44
CA PRO A 185 -12.04 2.94 -3.76
C PRO A 185 -12.88 3.80 -2.79
N PHE A 186 -12.43 3.95 -1.54
CA PHE A 186 -13.19 4.65 -0.49
C PHE A 186 -13.49 6.11 -0.84
N LYS A 187 -12.53 6.83 -1.42
CA LYS A 187 -12.77 8.18 -1.97
C LYS A 187 -13.95 8.24 -2.94
N LYS A 188 -14.11 7.23 -3.80
CA LYS A 188 -15.24 7.17 -4.75
C LYS A 188 -16.54 6.87 -4.03
N ALA A 189 -16.53 5.97 -3.05
CA ALA A 189 -17.69 5.70 -2.20
C ALA A 189 -18.19 6.97 -1.50
N LEU A 190 -17.29 7.71 -0.85
CA LEU A 190 -17.59 9.00 -0.22
C LEU A 190 -18.12 10.03 -1.22
N LEU A 191 -17.53 10.14 -2.41
CA LEU A 191 -18.00 11.07 -3.45
C LEU A 191 -19.41 10.72 -3.97
N ASN A 192 -19.71 9.44 -4.13
CA ASN A 192 -21.03 8.97 -4.54
C ASN A 192 -22.07 9.24 -3.44
N ALA A 193 -21.69 9.07 -2.17
CA ALA A 193 -22.54 9.30 -1.01
C ALA A 193 -22.59 10.76 -0.55
N LYS A 194 -21.88 11.71 -1.19
CA LYS A 194 -21.65 13.07 -0.66
C LYS A 194 -22.91 13.87 -0.28
N LYS A 195 -24.08 13.53 -0.85
CA LYS A 195 -25.38 14.17 -0.58
C LYS A 195 -26.30 13.32 0.30
N ASP A 196 -25.88 12.11 0.63
CA ASP A 196 -26.62 11.14 1.43
C ASP A 196 -25.88 10.95 2.76
N LYS A 197 -26.32 11.72 3.75
CA LYS A 197 -25.76 11.69 5.10
C LYS A 197 -25.75 10.27 5.68
N LYS A 198 -26.84 9.52 5.50
CA LYS A 198 -26.99 8.17 6.07
C LYS A 198 -25.94 7.22 5.49
N THR A 199 -25.74 7.24 4.17
CA THR A 199 -24.73 6.40 3.53
C THR A 199 -23.30 6.79 3.96
N ILE A 200 -23.01 8.09 4.15
CA ILE A 200 -21.72 8.52 4.72
C ILE A 200 -21.54 7.99 6.14
N GLU A 201 -22.56 8.10 6.99
CA GLU A 201 -22.50 7.61 8.37
C GLU A 201 -22.30 6.09 8.43
N THR A 202 -22.91 5.31 7.53
CA THR A 202 -22.64 3.87 7.40
C THR A 202 -21.18 3.60 7.02
N LEU A 203 -20.63 4.33 6.04
CA LEU A 203 -19.23 4.22 5.65
C LEU A 203 -18.28 4.61 6.79
N LEU A 204 -18.63 5.64 7.57
CA LEU A 204 -17.85 6.06 8.73
C LEU A 204 -17.89 5.01 9.84
N SER A 205 -19.06 4.47 10.18
CA SER A 205 -19.18 3.37 11.14
C SER A 205 -18.27 2.21 10.76
N SER A 206 -18.36 1.75 9.51
CA SER A 206 -17.52 0.63 9.07
C SER A 206 -16.02 0.98 9.08
N PHE A 207 -15.64 2.22 8.77
CA PHE A 207 -14.26 2.69 8.92
C PHE A 207 -13.78 2.62 10.37
N PHE A 208 -14.60 3.04 11.34
CA PHE A 208 -14.25 2.97 12.76
C PHE A 208 -14.22 1.54 13.29
N ASP A 209 -15.13 0.68 12.85
CA ASP A 209 -15.11 -0.75 13.21
C ASP A 209 -13.80 -1.40 12.74
N ASN A 210 -13.36 -1.09 11.52
CA ASN A 210 -12.09 -1.55 10.97
C ASN A 210 -10.90 -1.01 11.78
N LEU A 211 -10.89 0.30 12.07
CA LEU A 211 -9.82 0.94 12.85
C LEU A 211 -9.72 0.37 14.27
N GLN A 212 -10.88 0.18 14.93
CA GLN A 212 -10.97 -0.44 16.25
C GLN A 212 -10.42 -1.85 16.23
N SER A 213 -10.76 -2.65 15.22
CA SER A 213 -10.25 -4.02 15.08
C SER A 213 -8.73 -4.04 14.96
N ILE A 214 -8.14 -3.15 14.14
CA ILE A 214 -6.68 -3.00 14.02
C ILE A 214 -6.05 -2.65 15.37
N TYR A 215 -6.58 -1.67 16.08
CA TYR A 215 -6.04 -1.21 17.35
C TYR A 215 -6.14 -2.25 18.46
N SER A 216 -7.24 -3.00 18.53
CA SER A 216 -7.38 -4.12 19.48
C SER A 216 -6.34 -5.22 19.30
N LYS A 217 -5.71 -5.30 18.12
CA LYS A 217 -4.63 -6.24 17.80
C LYS A 217 -3.23 -5.65 18.04
N ASN A 218 -3.13 -4.52 18.75
CA ASN A 218 -1.89 -3.79 19.04
C ASN A 218 -1.11 -3.42 17.76
N LEU A 219 -1.83 -3.01 16.72
CA LEU A 219 -1.28 -2.63 15.43
C LEU A 219 -1.69 -1.20 15.08
N LEU A 220 -0.87 -0.50 14.29
CA LEU A 220 -1.24 0.78 13.67
C LEU A 220 -0.70 0.88 12.25
N ASN A 221 -1.36 1.68 11.42
CA ASN A 221 -0.89 2.01 10.08
C ASN A 221 -0.22 3.39 10.09
N LYS A 222 1.09 3.46 9.79
CA LYS A 222 1.82 4.74 9.74
C LYS A 222 1.37 5.64 8.59
N ASP A 223 0.69 5.11 7.56
CA ASP A 223 0.24 5.91 6.42
C ASP A 223 -1.11 6.57 6.69
N ARG A 224 -1.10 7.90 6.78
CA ARG A 224 -2.23 8.74 7.17
C ARG A 224 -3.16 9.08 5.99
N HIS A 225 -2.88 8.62 4.78
CA HIS A 225 -3.68 8.92 3.61
C HIS A 225 -4.95 8.05 3.49
N VAL A 226 -5.76 7.99 4.55
CA VAL A 226 -6.94 7.13 4.70
C VAL A 226 -7.91 7.18 3.50
N ILE A 227 -8.14 8.37 2.93
CA ILE A 227 -9.05 8.52 1.78
C ILE A 227 -8.55 7.75 0.54
N GLN A 228 -7.23 7.65 0.37
CA GLN A 228 -6.61 7.00 -0.79
C GLN A 228 -6.29 5.53 -0.53
N ASN A 229 -6.05 5.18 0.74
CA ASN A 229 -5.53 3.88 1.14
C ASN A 229 -6.62 2.92 1.65
N LEU A 230 -7.87 3.37 1.66
CA LEU A 230 -9.04 2.56 1.99
C LEU A 230 -9.85 2.16 0.75
N GLY A 231 -10.54 1.04 0.87
CA GLY A 231 -11.55 0.58 -0.07
C GLY A 231 -12.80 0.06 0.65
N VAL A 232 -13.83 -0.27 -0.12
CA VAL A 232 -15.10 -0.84 0.35
C VAL A 232 -15.33 -2.18 -0.33
N ILE A 233 -15.68 -3.20 0.44
CA ILE A 233 -16.07 -4.55 -0.01
C ILE A 233 -17.30 -4.96 0.79
N ASP A 234 -18.41 -5.25 0.11
CA ASP A 234 -19.66 -5.69 0.75
C ASP A 234 -20.05 -4.79 1.94
N ASP A 235 -20.09 -3.48 1.70
CA ASP A 235 -20.34 -2.41 2.67
C ASP A 235 -19.34 -2.29 3.84
N ARG A 236 -18.25 -3.07 3.82
CA ARG A 236 -17.16 -2.96 4.79
C ARG A 236 -15.98 -2.17 4.26
N VAL A 237 -15.52 -1.21 5.04
CA VAL A 237 -14.28 -0.47 4.79
C VAL A 237 -13.08 -1.34 5.15
N VAL A 238 -12.10 -1.41 4.25
CA VAL A 238 -10.87 -2.19 4.40
C VAL A 238 -9.64 -1.37 3.98
N GLU A 239 -8.49 -1.69 4.57
CA GLU A 239 -7.18 -1.15 4.23
C GLU A 239 -6.64 -1.79 2.97
N ILE A 240 -6.59 -1.02 1.88
CA ILE A 240 -6.01 -1.50 0.62
C ILE A 240 -4.52 -1.20 0.52
N ASP A 241 -3.95 -0.25 1.26
CA ASP A 241 -2.49 -0.09 1.35
C ASP A 241 -1.95 -0.63 2.67
N ILE A 242 -1.23 -1.75 2.58
CA ILE A 242 -0.87 -2.59 3.73
C ILE A 242 0.65 -2.61 3.96
N GLY A 243 1.36 -1.61 3.46
CA GLY A 243 2.82 -1.56 3.46
C GLY A 243 3.46 -0.80 4.63
N ARG A 244 2.67 -0.38 5.63
CA ARG A 244 3.08 0.51 6.74
C ARG A 244 2.51 0.16 8.13
N PHE A 245 2.05 -1.07 8.32
CA PHE A 245 1.66 -1.59 9.62
C PHE A 245 2.86 -1.86 10.53
N ILE A 246 2.73 -1.49 11.80
CA ILE A 246 3.67 -1.83 12.86
C ILE A 246 2.92 -2.32 14.10
N ILE A 247 3.61 -3.13 14.90
CA ILE A 247 3.16 -3.48 16.26
C ILE A 247 3.42 -2.29 17.17
N LYS A 248 2.47 -1.96 18.03
CA LYS A 248 2.54 -0.89 19.01
C LYS A 248 2.10 -1.44 20.37
N ASN A 249 3.02 -1.48 21.33
CA ASN A 249 2.82 -2.11 22.63
C ASN A 249 2.48 -1.11 23.76
N ASP A 250 2.35 0.18 23.43
CA ASP A 250 2.24 1.27 24.41
C ASP A 250 1.03 2.19 24.15
N PHE A 251 -0.16 1.60 23.98
CA PHE A 251 -1.41 2.31 23.76
C PHE A 251 -2.10 2.71 25.07
N ASN A 252 -1.60 3.77 25.72
CA ASN A 252 -2.42 4.45 26.70
C ASN A 252 -3.54 5.27 26.01
N GLU A 253 -4.56 5.65 26.77
CA GLU A 253 -5.73 6.39 26.27
C GLU A 253 -5.36 7.70 25.54
N GLU A 254 -4.37 8.42 26.06
CA GLU A 254 -3.91 9.69 25.48
C GLU A 254 -3.26 9.47 24.10
N LYS A 255 -2.36 8.50 23.98
CA LYS A 255 -1.69 8.13 22.73
C LYS A 255 -2.66 7.57 21.71
N LEU A 256 -3.64 6.75 22.14
CA LEU A 256 -4.69 6.25 21.26
C LEU A 256 -5.52 7.40 20.69
N LYS A 257 -5.87 8.38 21.53
CA LYS A 257 -6.58 9.59 21.10
C LYS A 257 -5.76 10.43 20.14
N GLU A 258 -4.48 10.64 20.42
CA GLU A 258 -3.58 11.35 19.51
C GLU A 258 -3.50 10.64 18.16
N GLU A 259 -3.26 9.33 18.15
CA GLU A 259 -3.12 8.54 16.92
C GLU A 259 -4.42 8.51 16.12
N ALA A 260 -5.57 8.24 16.75
CA ALA A 260 -6.87 8.25 16.07
C ALA A 260 -7.22 9.62 15.47
N THR A 261 -6.94 10.70 16.20
CA THR A 261 -7.12 12.08 15.71
C THR A 261 -6.20 12.35 14.53
N HIS A 262 -4.94 11.91 14.62
CA HIS A 262 -3.98 12.09 13.55
C HIS A 262 -4.38 11.32 12.29
N TYR A 263 -4.75 10.06 12.45
CA TYR A 263 -5.15 9.16 11.38
C TYR A 263 -6.38 9.67 10.62
N THR A 264 -7.34 10.25 11.34
CA THR A 264 -8.59 10.78 10.75
C THR A 264 -8.49 12.20 10.20
N THR A 265 -7.34 12.88 10.33
CA THR A 265 -7.18 14.29 9.96
C THR A 265 -7.60 14.59 8.51
N TYR A 266 -7.19 13.75 7.55
CA TYR A 266 -7.54 13.95 6.14
C TYR A 266 -9.02 13.65 5.85
N LEU A 267 -9.60 12.68 6.55
CA LEU A 267 -11.03 12.37 6.47
C LEU A 267 -11.87 13.55 6.99
N LYS A 268 -11.51 14.10 8.16
CA LYS A 268 -12.16 15.31 8.71
C LYS A 268 -12.10 16.49 7.74
N LYS A 269 -10.92 16.76 7.15
CA LYS A 269 -10.76 17.81 6.12
C LYS A 269 -11.66 17.58 4.91
N TRP A 270 -11.83 16.34 4.48
CA TRP A 270 -12.70 16.02 3.35
C TRP A 270 -14.18 16.21 3.69
N LEU A 271 -14.62 15.77 4.86
CA LEU A 271 -16.00 15.93 5.32
C LEU A 271 -16.37 17.40 5.49
N LEU A 272 -15.51 18.23 6.08
CA LEU A 272 -15.74 19.68 6.21
C LEU A 272 -16.00 20.37 4.86
N LYS A 273 -15.42 19.84 3.78
CA LYS A 273 -15.59 20.37 2.42
C LYS A 273 -16.80 19.79 1.69
N ASN A 274 -17.19 18.54 1.95
CA ASN A 274 -18.14 17.80 1.11
C ASN A 274 -19.41 17.32 1.82
N SER A 275 -19.38 17.13 3.15
CA SER A 275 -20.52 16.72 3.98
C SER A 275 -20.31 17.22 5.43
N LYS A 276 -20.63 18.49 5.68
CA LYS A 276 -20.45 19.11 7.01
C LYS A 276 -21.32 18.44 8.08
N ASP A 277 -22.50 17.99 7.69
CA ASP A 277 -23.51 17.43 8.60
C ASP A 277 -23.11 16.06 9.16
N SER A 278 -22.05 15.44 8.63
CA SER A 278 -21.47 14.18 9.10
C SER A 278 -20.28 14.39 10.06
N ILE A 279 -19.88 15.64 10.35
CA ILE A 279 -18.74 15.94 11.24
C ILE A 279 -19.06 15.59 12.69
N GLU A 280 -20.28 15.88 13.15
CA GLU A 280 -20.72 15.50 14.50
C GLU A 280 -20.65 13.98 14.69
N PHE A 281 -21.06 13.22 13.67
CA PHE A 281 -20.97 11.77 13.67
C PHE A 281 -19.53 11.26 13.73
N LEU A 282 -18.63 11.86 12.94
CA LEU A 282 -17.19 11.56 12.98
C LEU A 282 -16.62 11.80 14.40
N ASP A 283 -16.91 12.96 14.98
CA ASP A 283 -16.38 13.35 16.28
C ASP A 283 -16.93 12.45 17.41
N ALA A 284 -18.21 12.04 17.33
CA ALA A 284 -18.79 11.06 18.24
C ALA A 284 -18.10 9.70 18.14
N LYS A 285 -17.84 9.20 16.92
CA LYS A 285 -17.15 7.92 16.71
C LYS A 285 -15.69 7.94 17.16
N LEU A 286 -14.99 9.06 17.00
CA LEU A 286 -13.65 9.25 17.55
C LEU A 286 -13.66 9.17 19.08
N LEU A 287 -14.63 9.80 19.72
CA LEU A 287 -14.76 9.75 21.18
C LEU A 287 -15.01 8.31 21.65
N GLU A 288 -15.96 7.61 21.02
CA GLU A 288 -16.28 6.20 21.30
C GLU A 288 -15.04 5.30 21.20
N LEU A 289 -14.26 5.42 20.12
CA LEU A 289 -13.04 4.64 19.90
C LEU A 289 -12.03 4.83 21.05
N THR A 290 -11.83 6.07 21.49
CA THR A 290 -10.82 6.41 22.53
C THR A 290 -11.24 6.00 23.93
N GLN A 291 -12.55 5.90 24.18
CA GLN A 291 -13.10 5.48 25.47
C GLN A 291 -13.24 3.96 25.58
N ASN A 292 -13.07 3.21 24.49
CA ASN A 292 -13.31 1.78 24.48
C ASN A 292 -12.31 1.00 25.34
N LYS A 293 -12.80 0.39 26.42
CA LYS A 293 -11.98 -0.38 27.38
C LYS A 293 -11.42 -1.68 26.79
N ASN A 294 -12.04 -2.25 25.75
CA ASN A 294 -11.56 -3.50 25.15
C ASN A 294 -10.24 -3.34 24.40
N ILE A 295 -9.92 -2.13 23.93
CA ILE A 295 -8.59 -1.83 23.38
C ILE A 295 -7.55 -1.78 24.52
N LYS A 296 -7.97 -1.34 25.72
CA LYS A 296 -7.10 -1.13 26.89
C LYS A 296 -6.75 -2.43 27.64
N LEU A 297 -7.68 -3.40 27.70
CA LEU A 297 -7.50 -4.66 28.45
C LEU A 297 -6.40 -5.58 27.87
N ASN A 298 -6.02 -5.42 26.60
CA ASN A 298 -4.95 -6.21 25.99
C ASN A 298 -3.52 -5.77 26.42
N GLU A 299 -3.39 -4.65 27.15
CA GLU A 299 -2.12 -4.25 27.78
C GLU A 299 -1.84 -5.06 29.06
N GLU A 300 -2.88 -5.38 29.84
CA GLU A 300 -2.72 -6.06 31.15
C GLU A 300 -2.35 -7.54 30.99
N ASN A 301 -2.85 -8.20 29.93
CA ASN A 301 -2.61 -9.63 29.69
C ASN A 301 -1.29 -9.95 28.98
N ASN A 302 -0.52 -8.96 28.50
CA ASN A 302 0.80 -9.17 27.88
C ASN A 302 1.96 -8.78 28.82
N ALA A 303 1.65 -8.34 30.04
CA ALA A 303 2.63 -8.02 31.09
C ALA A 303 2.69 -9.09 32.20
N SER A 304 2.01 -10.24 32.00
CA SER A 304 2.03 -11.44 32.85
C SER A 304 2.64 -12.62 32.11
#